data_AF-A0A804QKT4-F1
#
_entry.id   AF-A0A804QKT4-F1
#
_cell.length_a   1.000
_cell.length_b   1.000
_cell.length_c   1.000
_cell.angle_alpha   90.00
_cell.angle_beta   90.00
_cell.angle_gamma   90.00
#
_symmetry.space_group_name_H-M   'P 1'
#
loop_
_entity.id
_entity.type
_entity.pdbx_description
1 polymer ?
#
loop_
_entity_poly.entity_id
_entity_poly.type
_entity_poly.pdbx_seq_one_letter_code
_entity_poly.pdbx_strand_id
1 'polypeptide(L)'
;MIEPRYQELERKDISRGESENVDMEARVIAGEALGVASPVYTLTPTMYVDFTMRPGSRLHQSVLEGWNAFIYVIDGDGVFGRATATAHYCLVLGPGDGVSVWNRSTRPLRFVLVAGQPLGVPVVQHRPFVMNSRAEIQKAMEDYYYGKNGFERAGQWSSSAGSARREADGTKLNLPCRGIHGAVLAQPPGPSPLSRCPSLKPRHDGCSSRPPPTARCPRPGLPLTTPPQIYAPACPCP
;
A
#
# COMPACT_ATOMS: atom_id res chain seq x y z
N MET A 1 -2.25 -11.48 -27.28
CA MET A 1 -1.46 -10.39 -26.68
C MET A 1 -1.81 -9.10 -27.40
N ILE A 2 -1.75 -7.97 -26.72
CA ILE A 2 -1.89 -6.63 -27.33
C ILE A 2 -0.53 -5.93 -27.35
N GLU A 3 -0.37 -4.96 -28.25
CA GLU A 3 0.79 -4.07 -28.23
C GLU A 3 0.82 -3.23 -26.94
N PRO A 4 2.02 -2.93 -26.38
CA PRO A 4 2.14 -2.05 -25.22
C PRO A 4 1.74 -0.62 -25.59
N ARG A 5 1.03 0.05 -24.67
CA ARG A 5 0.53 1.42 -24.84
C ARG A 5 0.67 2.21 -23.54
N TYR A 6 0.84 3.52 -23.66
CA TYR A 6 0.95 4.44 -22.54
C TYR A 6 -0.25 5.39 -22.50
N GLN A 7 -0.67 5.77 -21.30
CA GLN A 7 -1.65 6.82 -21.03
C GLN A 7 -1.06 7.66 -19.90
N GLU A 8 -0.39 8.75 -20.26
CA GLU A 8 0.28 9.64 -19.32
C GLU A 8 -0.60 10.88 -19.08
N LEU A 9 -0.74 11.27 -17.81
CA LEU A 9 -1.46 12.47 -17.38
C LEU A 9 -0.56 13.21 -16.38
N GLU A 10 -0.40 14.53 -16.52
CA GLU A 10 0.18 15.31 -15.44
C GLU A 10 -0.87 15.54 -14.35
N ARG A 11 -0.44 16.00 -13.17
CA ARG A 11 -1.33 16.32 -12.04
C ARG A 11 -2.44 17.33 -12.38
N LYS A 12 -2.25 18.16 -13.42
CA LYS A 12 -3.25 19.14 -13.91
C LYS A 12 -4.36 18.48 -14.77
N ASP A 13 -4.09 17.32 -15.35
CA ASP A 13 -4.95 16.62 -16.31
C ASP A 13 -5.75 15.47 -15.65
N ILE A 14 -5.45 15.15 -14.37
CA ILE A 14 -6.21 14.20 -13.56
C ILE A 14 -7.49 14.90 -13.07
N SER A 15 -8.64 14.35 -13.43
CA SER A 15 -9.95 14.87 -13.03
C SER A 15 -10.09 14.99 -11.50
N ARG A 16 -10.54 16.15 -11.02
CA ARG A 16 -10.71 16.48 -9.60
C ARG A 16 -12.19 16.74 -9.31
N GLY A 17 -12.76 15.96 -8.40
CA GLY A 17 -14.03 16.26 -7.74
C GLY A 17 -13.80 16.83 -6.34
N GLU A 18 -14.75 17.61 -5.86
CA GLU A 18 -14.78 18.14 -4.48
C GLU A 18 -16.18 17.99 -3.89
N SER A 19 -16.30 17.89 -2.57
CA SER A 19 -17.60 17.95 -1.90
C SER A 19 -18.13 19.38 -1.85
N GLU A 20 -19.44 19.55 -1.67
CA GLU A 20 -20.12 20.87 -1.69
C GLU A 20 -19.51 21.89 -0.70
N ASN A 21 -18.99 21.42 0.44
CA ASN A 21 -18.33 22.25 1.46
C ASN A 21 -16.79 22.35 1.29
N VAL A 22 -16.24 21.77 0.22
CA VAL A 22 -14.79 21.68 -0.08
C VAL A 22 -13.98 20.96 1.02
N ASP A 23 -14.64 20.19 1.88
CA ASP A 23 -14.01 19.43 2.99
C ASP A 23 -13.37 18.11 2.53
N MET A 24 -13.56 17.74 1.27
CA MET A 24 -12.90 16.60 0.65
C MET A 24 -12.52 16.89 -0.80
N GLU A 25 -11.29 16.52 -1.18
CA GLU A 25 -10.80 16.45 -2.56
C GLU A 25 -10.75 14.97 -3.00
N ALA A 26 -11.22 14.67 -4.21
CA ALA A 26 -11.10 13.36 -4.85
C ALA A 26 -10.39 13.52 -6.20
N ARG A 27 -9.22 12.88 -6.38
CA ARG A 27 -8.54 12.82 -7.68
C ARG A 27 -8.81 11.49 -8.35
N VAL A 28 -9.59 11.53 -9.42
CA VAL A 28 -10.11 10.37 -10.13
C VAL A 28 -9.08 9.95 -11.18
N ILE A 29 -8.26 8.97 -10.83
CA ILE A 29 -7.20 8.44 -11.70
C ILE A 29 -7.83 7.50 -12.74
N ALA A 30 -8.79 6.67 -12.34
CA ALA A 30 -9.60 5.84 -13.22
C ALA A 30 -11.03 5.68 -12.66
N GLY A 31 -12.01 5.44 -13.54
CA GLY A 31 -13.42 5.34 -13.16
C GLY A 31 -14.05 6.71 -12.89
N GLU A 32 -14.94 6.76 -11.89
CA GLU A 32 -15.73 7.95 -11.53
C GLU A 32 -15.83 8.08 -10.00
N ALA A 33 -15.79 9.31 -9.48
CA ALA A 33 -16.18 9.64 -8.11
C ALA A 33 -16.69 11.08 -8.02
N LEU A 34 -17.62 11.36 -7.10
CA LEU A 34 -18.27 12.67 -6.93
C LEU A 34 -18.90 13.24 -8.22
N GLY A 35 -19.40 12.39 -9.12
CA GLY A 35 -19.94 12.80 -10.43
C GLY A 35 -18.88 13.25 -11.44
N VAL A 36 -17.59 13.01 -11.15
CA VAL A 36 -16.45 13.37 -12.00
C VAL A 36 -15.78 12.09 -12.51
N ALA A 37 -15.70 11.94 -13.83
CA ALA A 37 -15.07 10.80 -14.49
C ALA A 37 -13.62 11.09 -14.90
N SER A 38 -12.77 10.05 -14.91
CA SER A 38 -11.42 10.09 -15.47
C SER A 38 -11.43 9.90 -16.99
N PRO A 39 -10.55 10.57 -17.76
CA PRO A 39 -10.33 10.29 -19.19
C PRO A 39 -9.55 8.97 -19.44
N VAL A 40 -9.02 8.30 -18.41
CA VAL A 40 -8.18 7.10 -18.57
C VAL A 40 -9.03 5.90 -19.01
N TYR A 41 -8.77 5.38 -20.20
CA TYR A 41 -9.42 4.16 -20.70
C TYR A 41 -8.78 2.90 -20.09
N THR A 42 -9.60 2.12 -19.37
CA THR A 42 -9.19 0.87 -18.71
C THR A 42 -9.68 -0.34 -19.51
N LEU A 43 -8.82 -1.37 -19.67
CA LEU A 43 -9.16 -2.60 -20.40
C LEU A 43 -9.99 -3.56 -19.52
N THR A 44 -9.59 -3.69 -18.26
CA THR A 44 -10.41 -4.25 -17.19
C THR A 44 -11.09 -3.08 -16.48
N PRO A 45 -12.43 -3.02 -16.39
CA PRO A 45 -13.13 -1.94 -15.70
C PRO A 45 -12.59 -1.75 -14.28
N THR A 46 -12.01 -0.56 -14.03
CA THR A 46 -11.27 -0.22 -12.81
C THR A 46 -11.57 1.20 -12.36
N MET A 47 -11.84 1.36 -11.07
CA MET A 47 -11.89 2.61 -10.32
C MET A 47 -10.58 2.76 -9.53
N TYR A 48 -9.97 3.95 -9.58
CA TYR A 48 -8.81 4.33 -8.78
C TYR A 48 -8.96 5.80 -8.41
N VAL A 49 -9.13 6.11 -7.13
CA VAL A 49 -9.33 7.48 -6.63
C VAL A 49 -8.42 7.76 -5.43
N ASP A 50 -7.70 8.89 -5.47
CA ASP A 50 -6.90 9.42 -4.35
C ASP A 50 -7.74 10.47 -3.59
N PHE A 51 -8.23 10.10 -2.40
CA PHE A 51 -9.09 10.92 -1.56
C PHE A 51 -8.29 11.64 -0.47
N THR A 52 -8.56 12.92 -0.27
CA THR A 52 -8.04 13.72 0.85
C THR A 52 -9.20 14.35 1.62
N MET A 53 -9.39 13.94 2.88
CA MET A 53 -10.51 14.30 3.75
C MET A 53 -10.06 15.18 4.92
N ARG A 54 -10.66 16.36 5.10
CA ARG A 54 -10.41 17.24 6.26
C ARG A 54 -10.89 16.61 7.59
N PRO A 55 -10.36 17.03 8.75
CA PRO A 55 -10.88 16.65 10.07
C PRO A 55 -12.41 16.75 10.15
N GLY A 56 -13.06 15.75 10.75
CA GLY A 56 -14.50 15.69 10.94
C GLY A 56 -15.31 15.27 9.70
N SER A 57 -14.77 15.42 8.48
CA SER A 57 -15.49 15.17 7.22
C SER A 57 -15.90 13.70 7.02
N ARG A 58 -16.97 13.49 6.24
CA ARG A 58 -17.55 12.18 5.93
C ARG A 58 -17.72 11.99 4.43
N LEU A 59 -17.57 10.75 3.99
CA LEU A 59 -17.79 10.28 2.63
C LEU A 59 -18.65 9.02 2.68
N HIS A 60 -19.51 8.83 1.68
CA HIS A 60 -19.85 7.50 1.21
C HIS A 60 -19.51 7.44 -0.28
N GLN A 61 -18.63 6.52 -0.67
CA GLN A 61 -18.26 6.29 -2.05
C GLN A 61 -18.83 4.94 -2.48
N SER A 62 -19.73 4.96 -3.46
CA SER A 62 -20.30 3.75 -4.05
C SER A 62 -19.24 2.95 -4.81
N VAL A 63 -19.38 1.63 -4.81
CA VAL A 63 -18.59 0.67 -5.59
C VAL A 63 -19.56 -0.30 -6.24
N LEU A 64 -19.33 -0.64 -7.51
CA LEU A 64 -20.22 -1.55 -8.23
C LEU A 64 -20.24 -2.94 -7.58
N GLU A 65 -21.44 -3.51 -7.41
CA GLU A 65 -21.60 -4.82 -6.79
C GLU A 65 -20.84 -5.90 -7.56
N GLY A 66 -20.20 -6.82 -6.84
CA GLY A 66 -19.36 -7.87 -7.42
C GLY A 66 -17.97 -7.42 -7.87
N TRP A 67 -17.60 -6.13 -7.73
CA TRP A 67 -16.21 -5.69 -7.92
C TRP A 67 -15.36 -6.07 -6.71
N ASN A 68 -14.12 -6.50 -6.97
CA ASN A 68 -13.11 -6.61 -5.92
C ASN A 68 -12.62 -5.19 -5.58
N ALA A 69 -12.59 -4.83 -4.29
CA ALA A 69 -12.18 -3.49 -3.88
C ALA A 69 -11.29 -3.51 -2.62
N PHE A 70 -10.38 -2.55 -2.53
CA PHE A 70 -9.56 -2.31 -1.36
C PHE A 70 -9.24 -0.82 -1.19
N ILE A 71 -8.91 -0.44 0.05
CA ILE A 71 -8.41 0.88 0.41
C ILE A 71 -6.98 0.75 0.92
N TYR A 72 -6.09 1.65 0.51
CA TYR A 72 -4.78 1.81 1.15
C TYR A 72 -4.67 3.20 1.76
N VAL A 73 -4.46 3.27 3.08
CA VAL A 73 -4.32 4.53 3.81
C VAL A 73 -2.90 5.05 3.64
N ILE A 74 -2.74 6.25 3.10
CA ILE A 74 -1.44 6.88 2.82
C ILE A 74 -0.95 7.66 4.04
N ASP A 75 -1.82 8.48 4.64
CA ASP A 75 -1.53 9.29 5.83
C ASP A 75 -2.81 9.55 6.64
N GLY A 76 -2.65 9.88 7.92
CA GLY A 76 -3.74 10.13 8.85
C GLY A 76 -4.30 8.86 9.49
N ASP A 77 -5.52 8.98 10.01
CA ASP A 77 -6.27 7.94 10.69
C ASP A 77 -7.78 8.15 10.49
N GLY A 78 -8.54 7.06 10.36
CA GLY A 78 -9.94 7.12 9.92
C GLY A 78 -10.78 5.90 10.24
N VAL A 79 -12.10 6.08 10.19
CA VAL A 79 -13.09 5.00 10.29
C VAL A 79 -13.57 4.63 8.88
N PHE A 80 -13.52 3.34 8.55
CA PHE A 80 -13.89 2.78 7.25
C PHE A 80 -14.97 1.71 7.49
N GLY A 81 -16.24 2.07 7.27
CA GLY A 81 -17.39 1.26 7.63
C GLY A 81 -17.44 0.97 9.14
N ARG A 82 -17.06 -0.25 9.53
CA ARG A 82 -16.95 -0.69 10.94
C ARG A 82 -15.51 -0.80 11.46
N ALA A 83 -14.51 -0.64 10.59
CA ALA A 83 -13.09 -0.76 10.94
C ALA A 83 -12.47 0.63 11.22
N THR A 84 -11.40 0.65 12.01
CA THR A 84 -10.52 1.81 12.18
C THR A 84 -9.15 1.49 11.58
N ALA A 85 -8.56 2.42 10.84
CA ALA A 85 -7.25 2.23 10.23
C ALA A 85 -6.40 3.51 10.26
N THR A 86 -5.09 3.33 10.35
CA THR A 86 -4.06 4.37 10.25
C THR A 86 -3.32 4.25 8.92
N ALA A 87 -2.44 5.19 8.62
CA ALA A 87 -1.43 5.10 7.56
C ALA A 87 -0.81 3.69 7.44
N HIS A 88 -0.55 3.29 6.18
CA HIS A 88 0.03 2.02 5.73
C HIS A 88 -0.83 0.76 5.89
N TYR A 89 -2.07 0.86 6.38
CA TYR A 89 -3.02 -0.25 6.34
C TYR A 89 -3.62 -0.42 4.95
N CYS A 90 -3.74 -1.68 4.51
CA CYS A 90 -4.56 -2.09 3.38
C CYS A 90 -5.84 -2.77 3.91
N LEU A 91 -7.00 -2.25 3.54
CA LEU A 91 -8.32 -2.74 3.93
C LEU A 91 -8.99 -3.36 2.71
N VAL A 92 -9.20 -4.69 2.71
CA VAL A 92 -10.02 -5.34 1.69
C VAL A 92 -11.49 -5.13 2.02
N LEU A 93 -12.29 -4.70 1.04
CA LEU A 93 -13.72 -4.48 1.20
C LEU A 93 -14.48 -5.80 0.98
N GLY A 94 -15.50 -6.02 1.81
CA GLY A 94 -16.45 -7.13 1.62
C GLY A 94 -17.58 -6.75 0.64
N PRO A 95 -18.53 -7.66 0.38
CA PRO A 95 -19.71 -7.38 -0.42
C PRO A 95 -20.52 -6.20 0.16
N GLY A 96 -20.97 -5.30 -0.71
CA GLY A 96 -21.72 -4.10 -0.37
C GLY A 96 -21.91 -3.17 -1.57
N ASP A 97 -22.58 -2.05 -1.32
CA ASP A 97 -22.86 -0.96 -2.28
C ASP A 97 -21.74 0.09 -2.37
N GLY A 98 -20.79 0.07 -1.43
CA GLY A 98 -19.69 1.02 -1.36
C GLY A 98 -18.97 1.01 -0.01
N VAL A 99 -18.39 2.16 0.33
CA VAL A 99 -17.68 2.37 1.59
C VAL A 99 -17.99 3.75 2.19
N SER A 100 -18.45 3.74 3.43
CA SER A 100 -18.59 4.96 4.24
C SER A 100 -17.30 5.22 5.01
N VAL A 101 -16.73 6.42 4.85
CA VAL A 101 -15.48 6.85 5.50
C VAL A 101 -15.76 8.07 6.39
N TRP A 102 -15.18 8.11 7.58
CA TRP A 102 -15.24 9.26 8.49
C TRP A 102 -13.85 9.57 9.04
N ASN A 103 -13.34 10.76 8.71
CA ASN A 103 -12.17 11.30 9.38
C ASN A 103 -12.58 11.78 10.79
N ARG A 104 -12.20 11.04 11.82
CA ARG A 104 -12.38 11.41 13.24
C ARG A 104 -11.14 12.03 13.87
N SER A 105 -10.04 12.13 13.11
CA SER A 105 -8.78 12.71 13.54
C SER A 105 -8.86 14.25 13.60
N THR A 106 -7.87 14.85 14.26
CA THR A 106 -7.58 16.29 14.14
C THR A 106 -6.69 16.62 12.94
N ARG A 107 -6.20 15.60 12.22
CA ARG A 107 -5.34 15.71 11.02
C ARG A 107 -6.13 15.39 9.75
N PRO A 108 -5.69 15.85 8.57
CA PRO A 108 -6.18 15.32 7.29
C PRO A 108 -5.98 13.81 7.20
N LEU A 109 -6.92 13.13 6.53
CA LEU A 109 -6.87 11.71 6.22
C LEU A 109 -6.69 11.58 4.70
N ARG A 110 -5.69 10.81 4.26
CA ARG A 110 -5.47 10.53 2.84
C ARG A 110 -5.40 9.04 2.59
N PHE A 111 -6.18 8.57 1.61
CA PHE A 111 -6.23 7.16 1.23
C PHE A 111 -6.56 7.04 -0.26
N VAL A 112 -6.15 5.91 -0.86
CA VAL A 112 -6.62 5.53 -2.19
C VAL A 112 -7.69 4.45 -2.07
N LEU A 113 -8.77 4.59 -2.82
CA LEU A 113 -9.73 3.52 -3.10
C LEU A 113 -9.39 2.95 -4.48
N VAL A 114 -9.25 1.62 -4.55
CA VAL A 114 -9.07 0.89 -5.81
C VAL A 114 -10.11 -0.21 -5.86
N ALA A 115 -10.89 -0.26 -6.95
CA ALA A 115 -11.88 -1.31 -7.18
C ALA A 115 -11.86 -1.73 -8.66
N GLY A 116 -12.21 -2.98 -8.95
CA GLY A 116 -12.27 -3.45 -10.34
C GLY A 116 -13.01 -4.75 -10.53
N GLN A 117 -13.45 -4.98 -11.77
CA GLN A 117 -14.15 -6.21 -12.15
C GLN A 117 -13.21 -7.43 -12.02
N PRO A 118 -13.61 -8.49 -11.29
CA PRO A 118 -12.83 -9.73 -11.23
C PRO A 118 -12.81 -10.41 -12.61
N LEU A 119 -11.62 -10.75 -13.10
CA LEU A 119 -11.46 -11.33 -14.45
C LEU A 119 -11.99 -12.77 -14.60
N GLY A 120 -12.20 -13.50 -13.49
CA GLY A 120 -12.69 -14.89 -13.51
C GLY A 120 -11.73 -15.94 -14.10
N VAL A 121 -10.53 -15.54 -14.54
CA VAL A 121 -9.52 -16.42 -15.16
C VAL A 121 -8.43 -16.86 -14.18
N PRO A 122 -7.74 -17.99 -14.41
CA PRO A 122 -6.59 -18.38 -13.61
C PRO A 122 -5.45 -17.34 -13.68
N VAL A 123 -4.74 -17.16 -12.57
CA VAL A 123 -3.57 -16.28 -12.47
C VAL A 123 -2.34 -17.12 -12.13
N VAL A 124 -1.36 -17.15 -13.04
CA VAL A 124 -0.07 -17.80 -12.84
C VAL A 124 1.03 -16.75 -12.99
N GLN A 125 1.73 -16.45 -11.89
CA GLN A 125 2.83 -15.48 -11.87
C GLN A 125 4.19 -16.18 -11.83
N HIS A 126 5.14 -15.66 -12.59
CA HIS A 126 6.57 -15.91 -12.39
C HIS A 126 7.38 -14.63 -12.60
N ARG A 127 7.88 -14.06 -11.49
CA ARG A 127 8.68 -12.83 -11.47
C ARG A 127 7.91 -11.67 -12.17
N PRO A 128 8.33 -11.04 -13.30
CA PRO A 128 7.54 -9.96 -13.92
C PRO A 128 6.38 -10.47 -14.78
N PHE A 129 6.34 -11.76 -15.10
CA PHE A 129 5.35 -12.33 -16.02
C PHE A 129 4.12 -12.82 -15.24
N VAL A 130 2.93 -12.46 -15.73
CA VAL A 130 1.63 -12.92 -15.22
C VAL A 130 0.81 -13.38 -16.41
N MET A 131 0.49 -14.67 -16.46
CA MET A 131 -0.26 -15.32 -17.55
C MET A 131 -1.35 -16.24 -16.96
N ASN A 132 -2.11 -16.95 -17.80
CA ASN A 132 -3.18 -17.84 -17.34
C ASN A 132 -2.71 -19.29 -17.12
N SER A 133 -1.53 -19.67 -17.62
CA SER A 133 -0.98 -21.03 -17.52
C SER A 133 0.52 -21.07 -17.30
N ARG A 134 1.02 -22.22 -16.83
CA ARG A 134 2.47 -22.50 -16.71
C ARG A 134 3.18 -22.55 -18.08
N ALA A 135 2.48 -22.98 -19.13
CA ALA A 135 3.03 -23.06 -20.49
C ALA A 135 3.25 -21.67 -21.09
N GLU A 136 2.33 -20.73 -20.89
CA GLU A 136 2.50 -19.33 -21.29
C GLU A 136 3.62 -18.64 -20.50
N ILE A 137 3.75 -18.92 -19.20
CA ILE A 137 4.88 -18.44 -18.40
C ILE A 137 6.22 -18.96 -18.94
N GLN A 138 6.29 -20.24 -19.31
CA GLN A 138 7.49 -20.79 -19.94
C GLN A 138 7.78 -20.10 -21.28
N LYS A 139 6.79 -19.97 -22.16
CA LYS A 139 6.92 -19.26 -23.43
C LYS A 139 7.38 -17.81 -23.24
N ALA A 140 6.83 -17.08 -22.27
CA ALA A 140 7.21 -15.69 -21.98
C ALA A 140 8.67 -15.57 -21.52
N MET A 141 9.20 -16.55 -20.78
CA MET A 141 10.62 -16.60 -20.41
C MET A 141 11.52 -16.92 -21.61
N GLU A 142 11.11 -17.84 -22.50
CA GLU A 142 11.82 -18.16 -23.73
C GLU A 142 11.82 -16.98 -24.72
N ASP A 143 10.68 -16.32 -24.89
CA ASP A 143 10.50 -15.12 -25.72
C ASP A 143 11.35 -13.95 -25.21
N TYR A 144 11.41 -13.74 -23.89
CA TYR A 144 12.30 -12.74 -23.28
C TYR A 144 13.79 -13.10 -23.46
N TYR A 145 14.17 -14.36 -23.23
CA TYR A 145 15.57 -14.80 -23.29
C TYR A 145 16.14 -14.75 -24.72
N TYR A 146 15.32 -15.10 -25.73
CA TYR A 146 15.73 -15.09 -27.14
C TYR A 146 15.36 -13.80 -27.89
N GLY A 147 14.74 -12.81 -27.23
CA GLY A 147 14.35 -11.53 -27.82
C GLY A 147 13.32 -11.66 -28.96
N LYS A 148 12.14 -12.21 -28.65
CA LYS A 148 11.06 -12.52 -29.62
C LYS A 148 9.68 -12.15 -29.09
N ASN A 149 8.69 -12.14 -29.98
CA ASN A 149 7.27 -11.94 -29.69
C ASN A 149 6.98 -10.69 -28.82
N GLY A 150 7.69 -9.58 -29.10
CA GLY A 150 7.59 -8.31 -28.37
C GLY A 150 8.84 -7.95 -27.56
N PHE A 151 9.81 -8.87 -27.40
CA PHE A 151 11.07 -8.64 -26.71
C PHE A 151 12.28 -8.40 -27.63
N GLU A 152 12.08 -8.15 -28.92
CA GLU A 152 13.14 -8.00 -29.95
C GLU A 152 14.19 -6.94 -29.60
N ARG A 153 13.80 -5.92 -28.83
CA ARG A 153 14.69 -4.83 -28.39
C ARG A 153 15.48 -5.16 -27.12
N ALA A 154 15.09 -6.18 -26.36
CA ALA A 154 15.60 -6.43 -25.01
C ALA A 154 17.12 -6.73 -24.95
N GLY A 155 17.65 -7.46 -25.94
CA GLY A 155 19.06 -7.87 -25.97
C GLY A 155 20.08 -6.74 -26.25
N GLN A 156 19.62 -5.58 -26.75
CA GLN A 156 20.49 -4.43 -27.07
C GLN A 156 20.14 -3.17 -26.27
N TRP A 157 19.00 -3.15 -25.58
CA TRP A 157 18.51 -1.96 -24.88
C TRP A 157 19.16 -1.78 -23.51
N SER A 158 19.56 -0.54 -23.22
CA SER A 158 19.94 -0.07 -21.90
C SER A 158 19.42 1.36 -21.71
N SER A 159 19.01 1.71 -20.49
CA SER A 159 18.56 3.06 -20.17
C SER A 159 19.70 3.90 -19.59
N SER A 160 19.81 5.16 -20.02
CA SER A 160 20.77 6.12 -19.48
C SER A 160 20.62 6.34 -17.97
N ALA A 161 19.38 6.34 -17.46
CA ALA A 161 19.09 6.39 -16.04
C ALA A 161 19.55 5.12 -15.29
N GLY A 162 19.58 3.96 -15.95
CA GLY A 162 20.08 2.70 -15.42
C GLY A 162 21.61 2.61 -15.42
N SER A 163 22.27 3.09 -16.48
CA SER A 163 23.73 3.13 -16.56
C SER A 163 24.34 4.13 -15.57
N ALA A 164 23.78 5.35 -15.49
CA ALA A 164 24.24 6.38 -14.56
C ALA A 164 24.21 5.94 -13.08
N ARG A 165 23.24 5.10 -12.69
CA ARG A 165 23.22 4.50 -11.35
C ARG A 165 24.36 3.51 -11.11
N ARG A 166 24.73 2.69 -12.09
CA ARG A 166 25.86 1.76 -11.97
C ARG A 166 27.20 2.51 -11.87
N GLU A 167 27.33 3.60 -12.61
CA GLU A 167 28.53 4.43 -12.63
C GLU A 167 28.70 5.24 -11.33
N ALA A 168 27.60 5.71 -10.74
CA ALA A 168 27.59 6.34 -9.42
C ALA A 168 27.86 5.38 -8.25
N ASP A 169 27.54 4.08 -8.39
CA ASP A 169 27.79 3.04 -7.37
C ASP A 169 29.22 2.47 -7.48
N GLY A 170 29.76 2.37 -8.71
CA GLY A 170 31.15 1.98 -8.96
C GLY A 170 32.18 3.09 -8.66
N THR A 171 31.76 4.37 -8.74
CA THR A 171 32.63 5.50 -8.41
C THR A 171 32.50 5.84 -6.93
N LYS A 172 33.57 5.67 -6.14
CA LYS A 172 33.61 6.27 -4.79
C LYS A 172 33.35 7.77 -4.91
N LEU A 173 32.22 8.23 -4.39
CA LEU A 173 31.81 9.63 -4.35
C LEU A 173 32.67 10.47 -3.39
N ASN A 174 33.96 10.61 -3.72
CA ASN A 174 34.83 11.67 -3.21
C ASN A 174 34.43 13.01 -3.86
N LEU A 175 33.19 13.45 -3.61
CA LEU A 175 32.80 14.84 -3.75
C LEU A 175 33.37 15.57 -2.53
N PRO A 176 34.42 16.40 -2.66
CA PRO A 176 34.76 17.33 -1.59
C PRO A 176 33.58 18.30 -1.45
N CYS A 177 33.10 18.49 -0.22
CA CYS A 177 32.13 19.54 0.11
C CYS A 177 32.78 20.92 -0.07
N ARG A 178 32.95 21.37 -1.31
CA ARG A 178 33.38 22.74 -1.63
C ARG A 178 32.28 23.69 -1.18
N GLY A 179 32.52 24.35 -0.05
CA GLY A 179 31.55 25.25 0.56
C GLY A 179 31.18 26.40 -0.35
N ILE A 180 29.88 26.59 -0.55
CA ILE A 180 29.32 27.86 -1.03
C ILE A 180 29.27 28.79 0.18
N HIS A 181 30.08 29.85 0.15
CA HIS A 181 30.04 30.90 1.17
C HIS A 181 28.71 31.67 1.12
N GLY A 182 28.15 32.02 2.29
CA GLY A 182 27.25 33.17 2.43
C GLY A 182 25.81 32.91 2.89
N ALA A 183 25.60 32.48 4.15
CA ALA A 183 24.32 32.66 4.85
C ALA A 183 24.48 32.75 6.38
N VAL A 184 23.89 33.79 6.99
CA VAL A 184 24.03 34.24 8.40
C VAL A 184 22.61 34.32 8.99
N LEU A 185 22.26 33.90 10.22
CA LEU A 185 22.90 33.19 11.36
C LEU A 185 21.73 32.58 12.20
N ALA A 186 21.82 31.81 13.29
CA ALA A 186 22.87 31.19 14.12
C ALA A 186 22.29 29.93 14.82
N GLN A 187 23.10 29.17 15.58
CA GLN A 187 22.64 28.35 16.73
C GLN A 187 23.66 28.50 17.93
N PRO A 188 23.74 27.61 18.95
CA PRO A 188 23.50 27.97 20.35
C PRO A 188 24.76 27.82 21.23
N PRO A 189 24.62 27.68 22.57
CA PRO A 189 24.97 26.37 23.15
C PRO A 189 24.08 25.91 24.35
N GLY A 190 24.28 24.66 24.81
CA GLY A 190 23.79 24.12 26.10
C GLY A 190 24.71 24.51 27.29
N PRO A 191 24.67 23.84 28.47
CA PRO A 191 24.55 22.37 28.62
C PRO A 191 23.71 21.84 29.83
N SER A 192 23.72 20.52 30.03
CA SER A 192 23.25 19.75 31.21
C SER A 192 24.32 19.73 32.35
N PRO A 193 24.22 18.97 33.48
CA PRO A 193 23.14 18.10 34.02
C PRO A 193 22.88 18.27 35.57
N LEU A 194 21.99 17.45 36.18
CA LEU A 194 22.27 16.58 37.37
C LEU A 194 21.03 16.08 38.17
N SER A 195 21.04 14.78 38.47
CA SER A 195 20.48 14.00 39.62
C SER A 195 19.22 14.45 40.42
N ARG A 196 18.27 13.51 40.58
CA ARG A 196 18.04 12.75 41.84
C ARG A 196 16.96 11.66 41.74
N CYS A 197 17.21 10.53 42.40
CA CYS A 197 16.22 9.50 42.79
C CYS A 197 16.58 9.01 44.21
N PRO A 198 15.61 8.69 45.10
CA PRO A 198 15.90 7.98 46.34
C PRO A 198 14.95 6.79 46.66
N SER A 199 15.51 5.77 47.32
CA SER A 199 14.87 4.67 48.07
C SER A 199 13.94 3.70 47.31
N LEU A 200 14.29 2.44 47.07
CA LEU A 200 14.51 1.31 48.02
C LEU A 200 13.31 0.95 48.91
N LYS A 201 12.73 -0.23 48.66
CA LYS A 201 12.56 -1.33 49.64
C LYS A 201 12.11 -2.64 48.95
N PRO A 202 12.86 -3.75 49.04
CA PRO A 202 12.41 -5.06 48.56
C PRO A 202 11.87 -5.97 49.69
N ARG A 203 10.93 -6.86 49.33
CA ARG A 203 10.63 -8.15 49.98
C ARG A 203 10.25 -9.14 48.86
N HIS A 204 10.74 -10.38 48.79
CA HIS A 204 10.52 -11.52 49.70
C HIS A 204 9.00 -11.84 49.82
N ASP A 205 8.48 -13.02 49.45
CA ASP A 205 9.07 -14.37 49.23
C ASP A 205 8.28 -15.20 48.18
N GLY A 206 8.68 -16.46 47.93
CA GLY A 206 7.74 -17.53 47.51
C GLY A 206 7.99 -18.22 46.15
N CYS A 207 9.06 -19.00 46.01
CA CYS A 207 9.28 -19.86 44.83
C CYS A 207 8.86 -21.33 45.10
N SER A 208 7.84 -21.83 44.37
CA SER A 208 7.54 -23.26 44.20
C SER A 208 6.49 -23.41 43.09
N SER A 209 6.79 -23.88 41.88
CA SER A 209 7.21 -25.24 41.47
C SER A 209 6.08 -26.29 41.42
N ARG A 210 5.55 -26.56 40.21
CA ARG A 210 5.09 -27.88 39.71
C ARG A 210 4.67 -27.83 38.22
N PRO A 211 5.06 -28.82 37.39
CA PRO A 211 4.63 -28.94 35.99
C PRO A 211 3.28 -29.70 35.86
N PRO A 212 2.60 -29.61 34.69
CA PRO A 212 1.33 -30.30 34.46
C PRO A 212 1.51 -31.80 34.10
N PRO A 213 0.55 -32.68 34.48
CA PRO A 213 0.50 -34.06 34.01
C PRO A 213 -0.11 -34.19 32.61
N THR A 214 0.13 -35.32 31.94
CA THR A 214 -0.21 -35.57 30.52
C THR A 214 -1.43 -36.47 30.31
N ALA A 215 -2.25 -36.15 29.31
CA ALA A 215 -3.28 -37.03 28.74
C ALA A 215 -3.43 -36.73 27.23
N ARG A 216 -2.77 -37.50 26.34
CA ARG A 216 -3.35 -38.65 25.61
C ARG A 216 -4.66 -38.33 24.84
N CYS A 217 -4.53 -38.07 23.55
CA CYS A 217 -5.61 -38.16 22.56
C CYS A 217 -5.80 -39.61 22.07
N PRO A 218 -6.99 -39.95 21.54
CA PRO A 218 -7.06 -40.93 20.45
C PRO A 218 -8.02 -40.51 19.30
N ARG A 219 -7.43 -40.03 18.20
CA ARG A 219 -7.82 -40.23 16.77
C ARG A 219 -9.27 -39.86 16.28
N PRO A 220 -9.47 -39.70 14.96
CA PRO A 220 -10.38 -38.65 14.45
C PRO A 220 -11.68 -39.15 13.80
N GLY A 221 -12.63 -38.22 13.60
CA GLY A 221 -13.77 -38.38 12.70
C GLY A 221 -14.21 -37.04 12.10
N LEU A 222 -14.38 -37.02 10.77
CA LEU A 222 -15.19 -36.11 9.93
C LEU A 222 -15.06 -34.57 10.12
N PRO A 223 -14.57 -33.82 9.11
CA PRO A 223 -14.74 -32.36 9.07
C PRO A 223 -16.13 -31.98 8.54
N LEU A 224 -16.84 -31.10 9.25
CA LEU A 224 -17.91 -30.28 8.70
C LEU A 224 -17.43 -28.84 8.49
N THR A 225 -18.02 -28.17 7.51
CA THR A 225 -17.56 -26.88 6.96
C THR A 225 -17.60 -25.73 7.97
N THR A 226 -16.50 -24.97 8.05
CA THR A 226 -16.42 -23.66 8.73
C THR A 226 -15.91 -22.57 7.77
N PRO A 227 -16.34 -21.31 7.92
CA PRO A 227 -15.90 -20.19 7.09
C PRO A 227 -14.49 -19.69 7.49
N PRO A 228 -13.77 -18.99 6.58
CA PRO A 228 -12.42 -18.50 6.85
C PRO A 228 -12.39 -17.41 7.93
N GLN A 229 -11.47 -17.55 8.88
CA GLN A 229 -11.12 -16.54 9.88
C GLN A 229 -10.27 -15.41 9.27
N ILE A 230 -10.43 -14.19 9.77
CA ILE A 230 -9.62 -13.03 9.37
C ILE A 230 -8.27 -13.11 10.08
N TYR A 231 -7.17 -13.05 9.33
CA TYR A 231 -5.81 -13.08 9.87
C TYR A 231 -5.21 -11.67 9.91
N ALA A 232 -4.90 -11.17 11.10
CA ALA A 232 -4.19 -9.90 11.29
C ALA A 232 -2.68 -10.18 11.50
N PRO A 233 -1.77 -9.45 10.82
CA PRO A 233 -0.34 -9.55 11.08
C PRO A 233 0.02 -8.85 12.39
N ALA A 234 0.78 -9.52 13.26
CA ALA A 234 1.29 -8.91 14.49
C ALA A 234 2.53 -8.05 14.22
N CYS A 235 2.61 -6.88 14.84
CA CYS A 235 3.82 -6.04 14.82
C CYS A 235 4.89 -6.61 15.77
N PRO A 236 6.18 -6.58 15.39
CA PRO A 236 7.26 -6.58 16.37
C PRO A 236 7.38 -5.19 17.02
N CYS A 237 7.66 -5.18 18.33
CA CYS A 237 8.06 -3.99 19.09
C CYS A 237 9.61 -3.94 19.17
N PRO A 238 10.22 -2.84 19.70
CA PRO A 238 11.35 -2.14 19.08
C PRO A 238 12.69 -2.90 19.08
#